data_AF-A0A7V1UKU6-F1
#
_entry.id   AF-A0A7V1UKU6-F1
#
_cell.length_a   1.000
_cell.length_b   1.000
_cell.length_c   1.000
_cell.angle_alpha   90.00
_cell.angle_beta   90.00
_cell.angle_gamma   90.00
#
_symmetry.space_group_name_H-M   'P 1'
#
loop_
_entity.id
_entity.type
_entity.pdbx_description
1 polymer ?
#
loop_
_entity_poly.entity_id
_entity_poly.type
_entity_poly.pdbx_seq_one_letter_code
_entity_poly.pdbx_strand_id
1 'polypeptide(L)'
;MFVVWEFVVKPEHVSEFERHYASDGTWARLFRQDPAYHKTSLLRDPKQSGRYLTADYWHDESAYAAFKERARSQYLDLYALFEEFTEKETLIGHFEVAD
;
A
#
# COMPACT_ATOMS: atom_id res chain seq x y z
N MET A 1 14.29 -1.52 0.03
CA MET A 1 13.55 -0.85 -1.08
C MET A 1 12.14 -0.46 -0.63
N PHE A 2 11.62 0.68 -1.08
CA PHE A 2 10.25 1.15 -0.84
C PHE A 2 9.41 1.05 -2.11
N VAL A 3 8.21 0.48 -2.00
CA VAL A 3 7.18 0.59 -3.04
C VAL A 3 6.24 1.72 -2.63
N VAL A 4 6.10 2.73 -3.47
CA VAL A 4 5.27 3.90 -3.16
C VAL A 4 4.08 3.98 -4.10
N TRP A 5 2.88 4.04 -3.51
CA TRP A 5 1.63 4.25 -4.24
C TRP A 5 0.98 5.55 -3.82
N GLU A 6 0.31 6.22 -4.77
CA GLU A 6 -0.58 7.35 -4.54
C GLU A 6 -2.03 6.89 -4.67
N PHE A 7 -2.87 7.42 -3.78
CA PHE A 7 -4.32 7.23 -3.80
C PHE A 7 -5.01 8.58 -3.69
N VAL A 8 -6.03 8.79 -4.52
CA VAL A 8 -7.07 9.82 -4.32
C VAL A 8 -8.32 9.10 -3.88
N VAL A 9 -8.67 9.24 -2.60
CA VAL A 9 -9.72 8.49 -1.92
C VAL A 9 -11.02 9.28 -1.94
N LYS A 10 -12.12 8.60 -2.26
CA LYS A 10 -13.47 9.21 -2.23
C LYS A 10 -13.80 9.65 -0.80
N PRO A 11 -14.39 10.84 -0.58
CA PRO A 11 -14.64 11.38 0.75
C PRO A 11 -15.36 10.42 1.72
N GLU A 12 -16.34 9.67 1.21
CA GLU A 12 -17.13 8.70 1.96
C GLU A 12 -16.33 7.47 2.45
N HIS A 13 -15.22 7.15 1.79
CA HIS A 13 -14.39 5.98 2.13
C HIS A 13 -13.12 6.33 2.91
N VAL A 14 -12.83 7.62 3.18
CA VAL A 14 -11.59 8.05 3.85
C VAL A 14 -11.32 7.30 5.15
N SER A 15 -12.33 7.19 6.02
CA SER A 15 -12.14 6.52 7.32
C SER A 15 -11.89 5.01 7.18
N GLU A 16 -12.51 4.37 6.19
CA GLU A 16 -12.28 2.94 5.90
C GLU A 16 -10.91 2.71 5.27
N PHE A 17 -10.56 3.54 4.30
CA PHE A 17 -9.25 3.54 3.66
C PHE A 17 -8.13 3.68 4.70
N GLU A 18 -8.19 4.68 5.59
CA GLU A 18 -7.18 4.86 6.64
C GLU A 18 -7.03 3.61 7.53
N ARG A 19 -8.13 2.92 7.87
CA ARG A 19 -8.08 1.67 8.66
C ARG A 19 -7.46 0.50 7.90
N HIS A 20 -7.73 0.36 6.61
CA HIS A 20 -7.27 -0.79 5.81
C HIS A 20 -5.84 -0.62 5.29
N TYR A 21 -5.39 0.62 5.09
CA TYR A 21 -4.07 0.95 4.54
C TYR A 21 -3.05 1.39 5.61
N ALA A 22 -3.46 1.55 6.88
CA ALA A 22 -2.54 1.79 7.99
C ALA A 22 -1.53 0.65 8.21
N SER A 23 -0.49 0.91 9.01
CA SER A 23 0.61 -0.02 9.32
C SER A 23 0.19 -1.35 9.94
N ASP A 24 -1.02 -1.42 10.49
CA ASP A 24 -1.64 -2.61 11.06
C ASP A 24 -2.98 -2.97 10.39
N GLY A 25 -3.28 -2.33 9.26
CA GLY A 25 -4.46 -2.55 8.43
C GLY A 25 -4.38 -3.85 7.62
N THR A 26 -5.41 -4.09 6.81
CA THR A 26 -5.56 -5.34 6.05
C THR A 26 -4.41 -5.60 5.09
N TRP A 27 -3.95 -4.57 4.35
CA TRP A 27 -2.80 -4.71 3.43
C TRP A 27 -1.52 -5.05 4.18
N ALA A 28 -1.20 -4.30 5.24
CA ALA A 28 -0.01 -4.54 6.04
C ALA A 28 -0.01 -5.94 6.69
N ARG A 29 -1.18 -6.46 7.09
CA ARG A 29 -1.31 -7.84 7.61
C ARG A 29 -1.05 -8.91 6.56
N LEU A 30 -1.50 -8.68 5.32
CA LEU A 30 -1.19 -9.57 4.19
C LEU A 30 0.33 -9.57 3.92
N PHE A 31 0.94 -8.39 3.83
CA PHE A 31 2.38 -8.27 3.54
C PHE A 31 3.26 -8.87 4.65
N ARG A 32 2.85 -8.76 5.92
CA ARG A 32 3.55 -9.33 7.08
C ARG A 32 3.66 -10.85 7.09
N GLN A 33 2.94 -11.55 6.21
CA GLN A 33 3.15 -12.99 6.01
C GLN A 33 4.54 -13.30 5.44
N ASP A 34 5.19 -12.31 4.83
CA ASP A 34 6.54 -12.44 4.29
C ASP A 34 7.61 -11.85 5.23
N PRO A 35 8.65 -12.60 5.60
CA PRO A 35 9.72 -12.08 6.45
C PRO A 35 10.57 -10.98 5.78
N ALA A 36 10.51 -10.85 4.45
CA ALA A 36 11.20 -9.78 3.73
C ALA A 36 10.40 -8.46 3.70
N TYR A 37 9.15 -8.46 4.15
CA TYR A 37 8.39 -7.25 4.40
C TYR A 37 8.74 -6.69 5.79
N HIS A 38 8.98 -5.38 5.86
CA HIS A 38 9.35 -4.72 7.10
C HIS A 38 8.21 -3.89 7.69
N LYS A 39 7.57 -3.03 6.88
CA LYS A 39 6.47 -2.14 7.34
C LYS A 39 5.74 -1.46 6.19
N THR A 40 4.56 -0.95 6.49
CA THR A 40 3.80 0.00 5.66
C THR A 40 3.69 1.30 6.45
N SER A 41 3.93 2.43 5.77
CA SER A 41 3.60 3.76 6.30
C SER A 41 2.52 4.38 5.45
N LEU A 42 1.42 4.78 6.07
CA LEU A 42 0.36 5.56 5.43
C LEU A 42 0.63 7.05 5.67
N LEU A 43 0.80 7.81 4.60
CA LEU A 43 1.09 9.24 4.63
C LEU A 43 -0.12 9.99 4.07
N ARG A 44 -0.61 10.98 4.80
CA ARG A 44 -1.70 11.85 4.36
C ARG A 44 -1.15 13.18 3.85
N ASP A 45 -1.66 13.66 2.73
CA ASP A 45 -1.34 14.99 2.23
C ASP A 45 -2.10 16.06 3.06
N PRO A 46 -1.41 16.98 3.75
CA PRO A 46 -2.08 18.02 4.54
C PRO A 46 -2.67 19.14 3.67
N LYS A 47 -2.29 19.25 2.39
CA LYS A 47 -2.72 20.30 1.46
C LYS A 47 -3.83 19.85 0.52
N GLN A 48 -3.97 18.54 0.30
CA GLN A 48 -4.99 17.98 -0.57
C GLN A 48 -5.78 16.91 0.17
N SER A 49 -7.01 17.25 0.57
CA SER A 49 -7.92 16.31 1.24
C SER A 49 -8.16 15.07 0.38
N GLY A 50 -8.15 13.89 0.99
CA GLY A 50 -8.37 12.62 0.30
C GLY A 50 -7.14 12.07 -0.43
N ARG A 51 -6.01 12.80 -0.50
CA ARG A 51 -4.78 12.30 -1.11
C ARG A 51 -3.88 11.63 -0.07
N TYR A 52 -3.46 10.40 -0.38
CA TYR A 52 -2.60 9.58 0.47
C TYR A 52 -1.47 8.94 -0.33
N LEU A 53 -0.38 8.63 0.36
CA LEU A 53 0.64 7.71 -0.13
C LEU A 53 0.76 6.51 0.81
N THR A 54 0.97 5.31 0.27
CA THR A 54 1.60 4.23 1.03
C THR A 54 3.06 4.14 0.67
N ALA A 55 3.89 3.84 1.67
CA ALA A 55 5.28 3.46 1.48
C ALA A 55 5.52 2.11 2.16
N ASP A 56 5.62 1.07 1.34
CA ASP A 56 5.84 -0.30 1.78
C ASP A 56 7.32 -0.63 1.71
N TYR A 57 7.93 -0.90 2.87
CA TYR A 57 9.33 -1.21 2.98
C TYR A 57 9.54 -2.73 2.89
N TRP A 58 10.33 -3.14 1.90
CA TRP A 58 10.78 -4.51 1.70
C TRP A 58 12.30 -4.57 1.69
N HIS A 59 12.83 -5.76 1.95
CA HIS A 59 14.26 -6.04 1.91
C HIS A 59 14.87 -5.58 0.57
N ASP A 60 14.33 -6.08 -0.54
CA ASP A 60 14.71 -5.72 -1.90
C ASP A 60 13.54 -5.89 -2.88
N GLU A 61 13.74 -5.49 -4.14
CA GLU A 61 12.73 -5.57 -5.20
C GLU A 61 12.35 -7.02 -5.56
N SER A 62 13.31 -7.94 -5.54
CA SER A 62 13.08 -9.35 -5.87
C SER A 62 12.18 -10.03 -4.83
N ALA A 63 12.32 -9.67 -3.56
CA ALA A 63 11.49 -10.13 -2.47
C ALA A 63 10.03 -9.68 -2.64
N TYR A 64 9.82 -8.40 -2.99
CA TYR A 64 8.49 -7.87 -3.29
C TYR A 64 7.84 -8.56 -4.50
N ALA A 65 8.60 -8.74 -5.59
CA ALA A 65 8.11 -9.43 -6.77
C ALA A 65 7.72 -10.89 -6.46
N ALA A 66 8.58 -11.61 -5.74
CA ALA A 66 8.32 -12.99 -5.34
C ALA A 66 7.12 -13.11 -4.39
N PHE A 67 6.96 -12.15 -3.48
CA PHE A 67 5.77 -12.06 -2.63
C PHE A 67 4.50 -11.89 -3.47
N LYS A 68 4.48 -10.94 -4.41
CA LYS A 68 3.32 -10.68 -5.26
C LYS A 68 2.87 -11.90 -6.06
N GLU A 69 3.79 -12.70 -6.54
CA GLU A 69 3.44 -13.95 -7.23
C GLU A 69 2.89 -15.01 -6.27
N ARG A 70 3.53 -15.21 -5.11
CA ARG A 70 3.07 -16.17 -4.10
C ARG A 70 1.69 -15.83 -3.52
N ALA A 71 1.45 -14.55 -3.24
CA ALA A 71 0.23 -14.06 -2.61
C ALA A 71 -0.83 -13.59 -3.62
N ARG A 72 -0.64 -13.88 -4.93
CA ARG A 72 -1.42 -13.30 -6.03
C ARG A 72 -2.94 -13.37 -5.82
N SER A 73 -3.47 -14.51 -5.39
CA SER A 73 -4.91 -14.66 -5.15
C SER A 73 -5.40 -13.70 -4.06
N GLN A 74 -4.78 -13.75 -2.87
CA GLN A 74 -5.16 -12.89 -1.74
C GLN A 74 -4.98 -11.40 -2.08
N TYR A 75 -3.93 -11.07 -2.84
CA TYR A 75 -3.69 -9.71 -3.31
C TYR A 75 -4.83 -9.22 -4.22
N LEU A 76 -5.27 -10.05 -5.18
CA LEU A 76 -6.37 -9.71 -6.08
C LEU A 76 -7.72 -9.62 -5.34
N ASP A 77 -7.95 -10.49 -4.36
CA ASP A 77 -9.15 -10.44 -3.53
C ASP A 77 -9.21 -9.11 -2.74
N LEU A 78 -8.11 -8.69 -2.13
CA LEU A 78 -8.04 -7.39 -1.45
C LEU A 78 -8.18 -6.22 -2.42
N TYR A 79 -7.57 -6.31 -3.60
CA TYR A 79 -7.70 -5.27 -4.62
C TYR A 79 -9.16 -5.07 -5.01
N ALA A 80 -9.89 -6.14 -5.30
CA ALA A 80 -11.32 -6.09 -5.64
C ALA A 80 -12.19 -5.53 -4.50
N LEU A 81 -11.82 -5.78 -3.23
CA LEU A 81 -12.54 -5.23 -2.07
C LEU A 81 -12.38 -3.72 -1.92
N PHE A 82 -11.27 -3.15 -2.39
CA PHE A 82 -10.93 -1.75 -2.16
C PHE A 82 -10.87 -0.88 -3.42
N GLU A 83 -11.11 -1.47 -4.61
CA GLU A 83 -11.10 -0.72 -5.87
C GLU A 83 -12.10 0.44 -5.87
N GLU A 84 -13.24 0.29 -5.18
CA GLU A 84 -14.26 1.32 -5.09
C GLU A 84 -13.88 2.49 -4.16
N PHE A 85 -12.87 2.33 -3.30
CA PHE A 85 -12.53 3.35 -2.30
C PHE A 85 -11.87 4.58 -2.95
N THR A 86 -11.28 4.40 -4.12
CA THR A 86 -10.41 5.40 -4.74
C THR A 86 -10.96 5.89 -6.07
N GLU A 87 -10.76 7.17 -6.36
CA GLU A 87 -10.98 7.77 -7.68
C GLU A 87 -9.77 7.55 -8.58
N LYS A 88 -8.58 7.46 -7.98
CA LYS A 88 -7.30 7.27 -8.65
C LYS A 88 -6.36 6.49 -7.74
N GLU A 89 -5.70 5.51 -8.33
CA GLU A 89 -4.57 4.78 -7.74
C GLU A 89 -3.39 4.83 -8.72
N THR A 90 -2.18 5.08 -8.25
CA THR A 90 -0.99 5.20 -9.10
C THR A 90 0.23 4.69 -8.39
N LEU A 91 0.93 3.73 -9.00
CA LEU A 91 2.27 3.38 -8.58
C LEU A 91 3.20 4.56 -8.89
N ILE A 92 3.71 5.20 -7.85
CA ILE A 92 4.70 6.28 -7.99
C ILE A 92 6.06 5.71 -8.36
N GLY A 93 6.41 4.55 -7.79
CA GLY A 93 7.60 3.80 -8.19
C GLY A 93 8.23 3.02 -7.05
N HIS A 94 9.41 2.46 -7.35
CA HIS A 94 10.28 1.78 -6.39
C HIS A 94 11.44 2.71 -6.04
N PHE A 95 11.76 2.83 -4.76
CA PHE A 95 12.74 3.79 -4.24
C PHE A 95 13.71 3.14 -3.26
N GLU A 96 14.88 3.74 -3.12
CA GLU A 96 15.88 3.40 -2.11
C GLU A 96 16.22 4.64 -1.28
N VAL A 97 16.75 4.42 -0.08
CA VAL A 97 17.28 5.51 0.72
C VAL A 97 18.59 5.94 0.07
N ALA A 98 18.71 7.24 -0.23
CA ALA A 98 19.98 7.80 -0.68
C ALA A 98 20.93 7.98 0.51
N ASP A 99 22.20 7.65 0.31
CA ASP A 99 23.29 7.88 1.27
C ASP A 99 23.67 9.36 1.39
#